data_AF-A0A7Y5D4E1-F1
#
_entry.id   AF-A0A7Y5D4E1-F1
#
_cell.length_a   1.000
_cell.length_b   1.000
_cell.length_c   1.000
_cell.angle_alpha   90.00
_cell.angle_beta   90.00
_cell.angle_gamma   90.00
#
_symmetry.space_group_name_H-M   'P 1'
#
loop_
_entity.id
_entity.type
_entity.pdbx_description
1 polymer ?
#
loop_
_entity_poly.entity_id
_entity_poly.type
_entity_poly.pdbx_seq_one_letter_code
_entity_poly.pdbx_strand_id
1 'polypeptide(L)'
;RFPHPPLHQMDPVSRANTRMIIKRIDQDWYLMLDEILHSGETKSARAKKMLKESLVAATPIFDSQPYFMSEEFALIDCVMAPLLWRLPSIGIELNSVSDEMTRYAHRLFSRKAFKASLSDIEKEMAELPK
;
A
#
# COMPACT_ATOMS: atom_id res chain seq x y z
N ARG A 1 -14.31 4.32 -22.67
CA ARG A 1 -14.24 3.76 -21.30
C ARG A 1 -13.37 2.52 -21.36
N PHE A 2 -12.55 2.24 -20.34
CA PHE A 2 -11.71 1.04 -20.26
C PHE A 2 -12.22 0.12 -19.13
N PRO A 3 -13.23 -0.71 -19.40
CA PRO A 3 -13.86 -1.55 -18.36
C PRO A 3 -13.09 -2.85 -18.06
N HIS A 4 -12.09 -3.21 -18.87
CA HIS A 4 -11.35 -4.46 -18.75
C HIS A 4 -9.85 -4.22 -18.51
N PRO A 5 -9.22 -4.92 -17.55
CA PRO A 5 -9.87 -5.72 -16.50
C PRO A 5 -10.59 -4.81 -15.49
N PRO A 6 -11.71 -5.27 -14.87
CA PRO A 6 -12.37 -4.48 -13.84
C PRO A 6 -11.49 -4.39 -12.59
N LEU A 7 -11.33 -3.18 -12.05
CA LEU A 7 -10.61 -2.94 -10.78
C LEU A 7 -11.55 -2.63 -9.61
N HIS A 8 -12.85 -2.79 -9.81
CA HIS A 8 -13.84 -2.61 -8.75
C HIS A 8 -14.89 -3.69 -8.88
N GLN A 9 -15.47 -4.06 -7.75
CA GLN A 9 -16.65 -4.90 -7.71
C GLN A 9 -17.82 -4.18 -8.39
N MET A 10 -18.70 -4.95 -9.03
CA MET A 10 -19.83 -4.39 -9.79
C MET A 10 -20.98 -3.94 -8.89
N ASP A 11 -21.09 -4.53 -7.70
CA ASP A 11 -22.21 -4.26 -6.79
C ASP A 11 -22.06 -2.89 -6.10
N PRO A 12 -23.15 -2.13 -5.91
CA PRO A 12 -23.07 -0.77 -5.38
C PRO A 12 -22.53 -0.68 -3.95
N VAL A 13 -22.83 -1.67 -3.10
CA VAL A 13 -22.47 -1.65 -1.67
C VAL A 13 -20.97 -1.83 -1.51
N SER A 14 -20.39 -2.84 -2.15
CA SER A 14 -18.94 -3.06 -2.07
C SER A 14 -18.15 -1.96 -2.76
N ARG A 15 -18.70 -1.33 -3.81
CA ARG A 15 -18.11 -0.11 -4.37
C ARG A 15 -18.07 1.05 -3.39
N ALA A 16 -19.16 1.26 -2.64
CA ALA A 16 -19.20 2.29 -1.59
C ALA A 16 -18.20 1.97 -0.47
N ASN A 17 -18.14 0.72 -0.03
CA ASN A 17 -17.19 0.26 0.98
C ASN A 17 -15.73 0.43 0.52
N THR A 18 -15.40 0.03 -0.71
CA THR A 18 -14.06 0.20 -1.28
C THR A 18 -13.64 1.67 -1.29
N ARG A 19 -14.53 2.57 -1.71
CA ARG A 19 -14.27 4.01 -1.72
C ARG A 19 -14.05 4.57 -0.32
N MET A 20 -14.84 4.11 0.65
CA MET A 20 -14.70 4.51 2.05
C MET A 20 -13.33 4.08 2.60
N ILE A 21 -12.92 2.85 2.34
CA ILE A 21 -11.63 2.33 2.81
C ILE A 21 -10.47 3.08 2.13
N ILE A 22 -10.54 3.30 0.82
CA ILE A 22 -9.53 4.12 0.11
C ILE A 22 -9.44 5.50 0.74
N LYS A 23 -10.57 6.13 1.09
CA LYS A 23 -10.55 7.44 1.74
C LYS A 23 -9.91 7.40 3.14
N ARG A 24 -10.10 6.32 3.89
CA ARG A 24 -9.42 6.12 5.18
C ARG A 24 -7.93 5.90 5.00
N ILE A 25 -7.49 5.09 4.03
CA ILE A 25 -6.06 4.91 3.71
C ILE A 25 -5.41 6.25 3.34
N ASP A 26 -6.10 7.08 2.54
CA ASP A 26 -5.66 8.43 2.18
C ASP A 26 -5.44 9.31 3.43
N GLN A 27 -6.44 9.37 4.32
CA GLN A 27 -6.40 10.22 5.52
C GLN A 27 -5.48 9.69 6.62
N ASP A 28 -5.39 8.37 6.77
CA ASP A 28 -4.66 7.76 7.87
C ASP A 28 -3.20 7.56 7.48
N TRP A 29 -2.92 6.97 6.30
CA TRP A 29 -1.56 6.57 5.95
C TRP A 29 -0.87 7.52 4.99
N TYR A 30 -1.55 7.99 3.95
CA TYR A 30 -0.93 8.91 2.98
C TYR A 30 -0.65 10.28 3.58
N LEU A 31 -1.49 10.81 4.47
CA LEU A 31 -1.18 12.05 5.20
C LEU A 31 0.09 11.91 6.04
N MET A 32 0.28 10.79 6.74
CA MET A 32 1.52 10.54 7.50
C MET A 32 2.72 10.36 6.57
N LEU A 33 2.56 9.66 5.46
CA LEU A 33 3.62 9.51 4.45
C LEU A 33 4.04 10.88 3.90
N ASP A 34 3.08 11.73 3.55
CA ASP A 34 3.31 13.07 3.04
C ASP A 34 4.03 13.95 4.06
N GLU A 35 3.61 13.90 5.33
CA GLU A 35 4.30 14.59 6.42
C GLU A 35 5.76 14.12 6.53
N ILE A 36 6.01 12.81 6.47
CA ILE A 36 7.37 12.27 6.58
C ILE A 36 8.28 12.73 5.44
N LEU A 37 7.75 12.77 4.21
CA LEU A 37 8.50 13.15 3.03
C LEU A 37 8.85 14.65 3.00
N HIS A 38 8.05 15.51 3.64
CA HIS A 38 8.21 16.97 3.55
C HIS A 38 8.69 17.66 4.83
N SER A 39 8.60 17.03 6.00
CA SER A 39 8.90 17.68 7.30
C SER A 39 10.37 17.60 7.74
N GLY A 40 11.19 16.77 7.10
CA GLY A 40 12.58 16.51 7.48
C GLY A 40 12.72 15.55 8.67
N GLU A 41 13.88 14.89 8.76
CA GLU A 41 14.08 13.68 9.59
C GLU A 41 13.78 13.86 11.10
N THR A 42 14.11 15.02 11.68
CA THR A 42 13.87 15.29 13.11
C THR A 42 12.41 15.55 13.44
N LYS A 43 11.62 16.09 12.49
CA LYS A 43 10.19 16.39 12.68
C LYS A 43 9.30 15.21 12.32
N SER A 44 9.76 14.34 11.41
CA SER A 44 8.99 13.19 10.91
C SER A 44 9.00 11.97 11.83
N ALA A 45 9.84 11.94 12.86
CA ALA A 45 10.00 10.79 13.75
C ALA A 45 8.68 10.31 14.38
N ARG A 46 7.80 11.25 14.78
CA ARG A 46 6.48 10.93 15.31
C ARG A 46 5.56 10.31 14.26
N ALA A 47 5.45 10.94 13.09
CA ALA A 47 4.62 10.45 11.99
C ALA A 47 5.07 9.06 11.51
N LYS A 48 6.39 8.84 11.40
CA LYS A 48 6.98 7.54 11.06
C LYS A 48 6.60 6.45 12.06
N LYS A 49 6.69 6.75 13.36
CA LYS A 49 6.28 5.81 14.42
C LYS A 49 4.79 5.50 14.33
N MET A 50 3.94 6.53 14.19
CA MET A 50 2.49 6.36 14.10
C MET A 50 2.07 5.56 12.84
N LEU A 51 2.71 5.81 11.70
CA LEU A 51 2.48 5.06 10.47
C LEU A 51 2.82 3.58 10.65
N LYS A 52 4.00 3.29 11.22
CA LYS A 52 4.40 1.91 11.51
C LYS A 52 3.41 1.21 12.46
N GLU A 53 3.03 1.85 13.57
CA GLU A 53 2.06 1.29 14.52
C GLU A 53 0.69 1.04 13.88
N SER A 54 0.23 1.96 13.03
CA SER A 54 -1.03 1.82 12.30
C SER A 54 -1.00 0.65 11.30
N LEU A 55 0.11 0.48 10.58
CA LEU A 55 0.32 -0.65 9.67
C LEU A 55 0.38 -1.98 10.42
N VAL A 56 1.06 -2.03 11.57
CA VAL A 56 1.09 -3.23 12.44
C VAL A 56 -0.32 -3.59 12.89
N ALA A 57 -1.11 -2.61 13.35
CA ALA A 57 -2.49 -2.83 13.77
C ALA A 57 -3.40 -3.33 12.64
N ALA A 58 -3.10 -3.00 11.39
CA ALA A 58 -3.82 -3.46 10.21
C ALA A 58 -3.39 -4.85 9.70
N THR A 59 -2.33 -5.45 10.25
CA THR A 59 -1.80 -6.76 9.84
C THR A 59 -2.86 -7.86 9.70
N PRO A 60 -3.84 -8.03 10.62
CA PRO A 60 -4.84 -9.10 10.52
C PRO A 60 -5.66 -9.07 9.21
N ILE A 61 -5.74 -7.92 8.54
CA ILE A 61 -6.45 -7.79 7.26
C ILE A 61 -5.75 -8.59 6.16
N PHE A 62 -4.41 -8.59 6.16
CA PHE A 62 -3.58 -9.20 5.13
C PHE A 62 -3.46 -10.74 5.26
N ASP A 63 -3.89 -11.30 6.38
CA ASP A 63 -3.86 -12.75 6.62
C ASP A 63 -5.08 -13.46 6.01
N SER A 64 -6.19 -12.74 5.83
CA SER A 64 -7.48 -13.34 5.45
C SER A 64 -7.60 -13.70 3.97
N GLN A 65 -7.01 -12.90 3.08
CA GLN A 65 -7.25 -12.95 1.64
C GLN A 65 -5.98 -12.56 0.86
N PRO A 66 -5.80 -13.04 -0.39
CA PRO A 66 -4.58 -12.80 -1.16
C PRO A 66 -4.40 -11.34 -1.60
N TYR A 67 -5.50 -10.60 -1.75
CA TYR A 67 -5.55 -9.16 -2.00
C TYR A 67 -6.33 -8.45 -0.88
N PHE A 68 -6.28 -7.12 -0.84
CA PHE A 68 -6.81 -6.37 0.31
C PHE A 68 -8.31 -6.60 0.46
N MET A 69 -8.70 -7.40 1.47
CA MET A 69 -10.08 -7.82 1.74
C MET A 69 -10.79 -8.50 0.54
N SER A 70 -10.03 -9.08 -0.41
CA SER A 70 -10.59 -9.68 -1.63
C SER A 70 -9.73 -10.82 -2.18
N GLU A 71 -10.37 -11.75 -2.89
CA GLU A 71 -9.70 -12.81 -3.67
C GLU A 71 -9.13 -12.28 -5.00
N GLU A 72 -9.63 -11.14 -5.47
CA GLU A 72 -9.26 -10.52 -6.74
C GLU A 72 -8.54 -9.19 -6.56
N PHE A 73 -7.63 -8.88 -7.49
CA PHE A 73 -6.92 -7.60 -7.51
C PHE A 73 -7.86 -6.45 -7.88
N ALA A 74 -7.89 -5.40 -7.08
CA ALA A 74 -8.78 -4.26 -7.21
C ALA A 74 -8.05 -2.91 -7.04
N LEU A 75 -8.79 -1.81 -7.14
CA LEU A 75 -8.24 -0.45 -7.05
C LEU A 75 -7.56 -0.20 -5.70
N ILE A 76 -8.08 -0.79 -4.62
CA ILE A 76 -7.48 -0.65 -3.30
C ILE A 76 -6.05 -1.20 -3.26
N ASP A 77 -5.76 -2.28 -4.00
CA ASP A 77 -4.39 -2.81 -4.12
C ASP A 77 -3.49 -1.86 -4.92
N CYS A 78 -4.05 -1.16 -5.93
CA CYS A 78 -3.34 -0.09 -6.64
C CYS A 78 -3.03 1.11 -5.74
N VAL A 79 -3.86 1.37 -4.72
CA VAL A 79 -3.59 2.40 -3.70
C VAL A 79 -2.55 1.90 -2.70
N MET A 80 -2.57 0.62 -2.35
CA MET A 80 -1.61 0.05 -1.40
C MET A 80 -0.20 -0.10 -1.97
N ALA A 81 -0.06 -0.52 -3.24
CA ALA A 81 1.25 -0.86 -3.80
C ALA A 81 2.26 0.30 -3.73
N PRO A 82 1.93 1.55 -4.14
CA PRO A 82 2.88 2.66 -4.08
C PRO A 82 3.23 3.08 -2.65
N LEU A 83 2.30 2.94 -1.71
CA LEU A 83 2.53 3.21 -0.29
C LEU A 83 3.55 2.21 0.28
N LEU A 84 3.31 0.91 0.07
CA LEU A 84 4.19 -0.17 0.55
C LEU A 84 5.57 -0.10 -0.09
N TRP A 85 5.65 0.27 -1.37
CA TRP A 85 6.92 0.43 -2.09
C TRP A 85 7.84 1.51 -1.50
N ARG A 86 7.25 2.55 -0.90
CA ARG A 86 7.97 3.70 -0.32
C ARG A 86 8.36 3.50 1.15
N LEU A 87 7.87 2.46 1.81
CA LEU A 87 8.17 2.26 3.24
C LEU A 87 9.68 2.15 3.53
N PRO A 88 10.48 1.38 2.74
CA PRO A 88 11.92 1.30 2.98
C PRO A 88 12.63 2.64 2.83
N SER A 89 12.22 3.50 1.87
CA SER A 89 12.87 4.80 1.65
C SER A 89 12.65 5.78 2.81
N ILE A 90 11.58 5.59 3.60
CA ILE A 90 11.37 6.33 4.85
C ILE A 90 11.87 5.56 6.08
N GLY A 91 12.60 4.46 5.89
CA GLY A 91 13.19 3.61 6.91
C GLY A 91 12.18 2.80 7.74
N ILE A 92 11.07 2.39 7.12
CA ILE A 92 10.15 1.38 7.65
C ILE A 92 10.32 0.11 6.80
N GLU A 93 10.99 -0.89 7.35
CA GLU A 93 11.13 -2.18 6.67
C GLU A 93 9.83 -2.99 6.76
N LEU A 94 9.38 -3.59 5.65
CA LEU A 94 8.14 -4.37 5.58
C LEU A 94 8.15 -5.56 6.56
N ASN A 95 9.29 -6.27 6.64
CA ASN A 95 9.47 -7.39 7.57
C ASN A 95 9.37 -6.98 9.04
N SER A 96 9.57 -5.69 9.34
CA SER A 96 9.45 -5.15 10.69
C SER A 96 8.01 -4.79 11.07
N VAL A 97 7.09 -4.89 10.11
CA VAL A 97 5.64 -4.73 10.29
C VAL A 97 4.98 -6.11 10.43
N SER A 98 5.07 -6.95 9.39
CA SER A 98 4.63 -8.35 9.42
C SER A 98 5.06 -9.13 8.19
N ASP A 99 5.17 -10.45 8.34
CA ASP A 99 5.48 -11.36 7.23
C ASP A 99 4.31 -11.44 6.24
N GLU A 100 3.08 -11.38 6.72
CA GLU A 100 1.84 -11.39 5.92
C GLU A 100 1.78 -10.17 4.99
N MET A 101 2.03 -8.98 5.53
CA MET A 101 2.10 -7.75 4.73
C MET A 101 3.25 -7.81 3.72
N THR A 102 4.41 -8.36 4.12
CA THR A 102 5.54 -8.54 3.20
C THR A 102 5.18 -9.46 2.03
N ARG A 103 4.53 -10.60 2.29
CA ARG A 103 4.03 -11.51 1.24
C ARG A 103 3.01 -10.84 0.34
N TYR A 104 2.08 -10.08 0.91
CA TYR A 104 1.11 -9.29 0.14
C TYR A 104 1.80 -8.26 -0.76
N ALA A 105 2.73 -7.46 -0.23
CA ALA A 105 3.49 -6.47 -0.98
C ALA A 105 4.26 -7.11 -2.15
N HIS A 106 4.95 -8.23 -1.89
CA HIS A 106 5.68 -8.96 -2.93
C HIS A 106 4.75 -9.46 -4.04
N ARG A 107 3.53 -9.92 -3.70
CA ARG A 107 2.53 -10.30 -4.68
C ARG A 107 2.18 -9.13 -5.59
N LEU A 108 1.97 -7.94 -5.04
CA LEU A 108 1.70 -6.72 -5.82
C LEU A 108 2.90 -6.37 -6.73
N PHE A 109 4.12 -6.36 -6.17
CA PHE A 109 5.33 -5.94 -6.88
C PHE A 109 5.73 -6.92 -8.00
N SER A 110 5.35 -8.19 -7.87
CA SER A 110 5.59 -9.21 -8.90
C SER A 110 4.77 -8.99 -10.19
N ARG A 111 3.66 -8.22 -10.12
CA ARG A 111 2.76 -8.02 -11.26
C ARG A 111 3.44 -7.23 -12.36
N LYS A 112 3.31 -7.71 -13.61
CA LYS A 112 3.86 -7.02 -14.81
C LYS A 112 3.40 -5.57 -14.90
N ALA A 113 2.13 -5.29 -14.58
CA ALA A 113 1.58 -3.94 -14.60
C ALA A 113 2.24 -3.01 -13.58
N PHE A 114 2.57 -3.50 -12.38
CA PHE A 114 3.27 -2.71 -11.36
C PHE A 114 4.71 -2.43 -11.78
N LYS A 115 5.44 -3.46 -12.22
CA LYS A 115 6.82 -3.29 -12.72
C LYS A 115 6.91 -2.29 -13.88
N ALA A 116 5.92 -2.30 -14.77
CA ALA A 116 5.82 -1.37 -15.89
C ALA A 116 5.38 0.05 -15.48
N SER A 117 4.71 0.22 -14.33
CA SER A 117 4.27 1.54 -13.86
C SER A 117 5.34 2.30 -13.10
N LEU A 118 6.39 1.64 -12.61
CA LEU A 118 7.47 2.28 -11.86
C LEU A 118 8.27 3.24 -12.75
N SER A 119 8.37 4.49 -12.31
CA SER A 119 9.34 5.45 -12.85
C SER A 119 10.78 5.04 -12.52
N ASP A 120 11.76 5.63 -13.19
CA ASP A 120 13.16 5.30 -12.96
C ASP A 120 13.61 5.66 -11.53
N ILE A 121 13.12 6.79 -11.00
CA ILE A 121 13.35 7.19 -9.61
C ILE A 121 12.76 6.15 -8.64
N GLU A 122 11.56 5.64 -8.91
CA GLU A 122 10.94 4.65 -8.03
C GLU A 122 11.65 3.29 -8.08
N LYS A 123 12.24 2.90 -9.21
CA LYS A 123 13.04 1.67 -9.31
C LYS A 123 14.31 1.73 -8.45
N GLU A 124 14.83 2.93 -8.19
CA GLU A 124 15.99 3.13 -7.32
C GLU A 124 15.62 3.10 -5.83
N MET A 125 14.33 3.25 -5.47
CA MET A 125 13.89 3.29 -4.07
C MET A 125 13.93 1.93 -3.37
N ALA A 126 13.67 0.84 -4.10
CA ALA A 126 13.63 -0.50 -3.55
C ALA A 126 13.96 -1.55 -4.63
N GLU A 127 14.48 -2.70 -4.21
CA GLU A 127 14.71 -3.82 -5.11
C GLU A 127 13.41 -4.60 -5.34
N LEU A 128 13.13 -4.94 -6.60
CA LEU A 128 12.02 -5.84 -6.91
C LEU A 128 12.29 -7.23 -6.32
N PRO A 129 11.28 -7.89 -5.71
CA PRO A 129 11.44 -9.27 -5.27
C PRO A 129 11.80 -10.15 -6.48
N LYS A 130 12.83 -10.99 -6.28
CA LYS A 130 13.34 -11.94 -7.27
C LYS A 130 12.34 -13.05 -7.57
#